data_AF-A0A482D2T2-F1
#
_entry.id   AF-A0A482D2T2-F1
#
_cell.length_a   1.000
_cell.length_b   1.000
_cell.length_c   1.000
_cell.angle_alpha   90.00
_cell.angle_beta   90.00
_cell.angle_gamma   90.00
#
_symmetry.space_group_name_H-M   'P 1'
#
loop_
_entity.id
_entity.type
_entity.pdbx_description
1 polymer ?
#
loop_
_entity_poly.entity_id
_entity_poly.type
_entity_poly.pdbx_seq_one_letter_code
_entity_poly.pdbx_strand_id
1 'polypeptide(L)'
;QMVLSELIKAGINQEIAEDLAYRYYKNELTHKDIEYLKENFDIKLEKVQDSLNNKIDNVRNELKADIEKVESNLKFEIEKVDAGLKADIKELDNKIEKIEAGLKSDIASVSNEVALVRKDMEINKMELNSQLIKITSKLESSFKLHYWMFGTVITLFVGIFLTLIFK
;
A
#
# COMPACT_ATOMS: atom_id res chain seq x y z
N GLN A 1 5.21 -17.47 -96.21
CA GLN A 1 5.73 -18.21 -97.39
C GLN A 1 7.24 -18.45 -97.34
N MET A 2 8.06 -17.54 -96.77
CA MET A 2 9.52 -17.70 -96.70
C MET A 2 9.98 -18.91 -95.88
N VAL A 3 9.35 -19.17 -94.72
CA VAL A 3 9.74 -20.29 -93.84
C VAL A 3 9.39 -21.65 -94.45
N LEU A 4 8.16 -21.80 -94.97
CA LEU A 4 7.74 -23.04 -95.64
C LEU A 4 8.64 -23.40 -96.82
N SER A 5 8.96 -22.42 -97.68
CA SER A 5 9.80 -22.66 -98.85
C SER A 5 11.26 -22.97 -98.48
N GLU A 6 11.77 -22.42 -97.37
CA GLU A 6 13.09 -22.77 -96.85
C GLU A 6 13.15 -24.16 -96.21
N LEU A 7 12.11 -24.56 -95.47
CA LEU A 7 12.02 -25.92 -94.88
C LEU A 7 11.99 -26.99 -95.98
N ILE A 8 11.23 -26.78 -97.06
CA ILE A 8 11.18 -27.69 -98.21
C ILE A 8 12.53 -27.73 -98.93
N LYS A 9 13.21 -26.58 -99.12
CA LYS A 9 14.57 -26.52 -99.70
C LYS A 9 15.62 -27.24 -98.86
N ALA A 10 15.45 -27.28 -97.54
CA ALA A 10 16.30 -28.02 -96.62
C ALA A 10 16.04 -29.55 -96.66
N GLY A 11 15.12 -30.02 -97.50
CA GLY A 11 14.81 -31.45 -97.67
C GLY A 11 13.81 -32.00 -96.64
N ILE A 12 13.11 -31.14 -95.90
CA ILE A 12 12.06 -31.56 -94.98
C ILE A 12 10.82 -31.96 -95.78
N ASN A 13 10.18 -33.06 -95.40
CA ASN A 13 8.94 -33.52 -96.01
C ASN A 13 7.88 -32.41 -95.99
N GLN A 14 7.15 -32.24 -97.10
CA GLN A 14 6.19 -31.13 -97.26
C GLN A 14 5.15 -31.06 -96.14
N GLU A 15 4.62 -32.19 -95.67
CA GLU A 15 3.64 -32.23 -94.58
C GLU A 15 4.24 -31.72 -93.26
N ILE A 16 5.47 -32.12 -92.97
CA ILE A 16 6.22 -31.69 -91.79
C ILE A 16 6.60 -30.20 -91.90
N ALA A 17 6.98 -29.75 -93.09
CA ALA A 17 7.35 -28.36 -93.35
C ALA A 17 6.14 -27.42 -93.24
N GLU A 18 4.95 -27.87 -93.67
CA GLU A 18 3.69 -27.15 -93.51
C GLU A 18 3.31 -27.01 -92.02
N ASP A 19 3.40 -28.07 -91.22
CA ASP A 19 3.17 -28.02 -89.76
C ASP A 19 4.18 -27.08 -89.04
N LEU A 20 5.48 -27.20 -89.33
CA LEU A 20 6.50 -26.34 -88.72
C LEU A 20 6.32 -24.86 -89.10
N ALA A 21 6.03 -24.57 -90.37
CA ALA A 21 5.79 -23.21 -90.81
C ALA A 21 4.51 -22.63 -90.18
N TYR A 22 3.46 -23.44 -90.04
CA TYR A 22 2.24 -23.05 -89.33
C TYR A 22 2.54 -22.69 -87.87
N ARG A 23 3.24 -23.57 -87.14
CA ARG A 23 3.68 -23.36 -85.75
C ARG A 23 4.56 -22.11 -85.60
N TYR A 24 5.46 -21.87 -86.54
CA TYR A 24 6.31 -20.68 -86.58
C TYR A 24 5.47 -19.41 -86.73
N TYR A 25 4.56 -19.35 -87.72
CA TYR A 25 3.74 -18.16 -87.94
C TYR A 25 2.69 -17.93 -86.84
N LYS A 26 2.29 -18.98 -86.12
CA LYS A 26 1.37 -18.91 -84.98
C LYS A 26 2.06 -18.75 -83.63
N ASN A 27 3.40 -18.77 -83.58
CA ASN A 27 4.18 -18.71 -82.34
C ASN A 27 3.74 -19.75 -81.28
N GLU A 28 3.27 -20.93 -81.73
CA GLU A 28 2.74 -21.94 -80.80
C GLU A 28 3.80 -22.43 -79.81
N LEU A 29 5.06 -22.47 -80.24
CA LEU A 29 6.19 -22.85 -79.38
C LEU A 29 6.42 -21.80 -78.28
N THR A 30 6.44 -20.51 -78.65
CA THR A 30 6.60 -19.38 -77.72
C THR A 30 5.47 -19.30 -76.70
N HIS A 31 4.24 -19.59 -77.10
CA HIS A 31 3.10 -19.57 -76.17
C HIS A 31 3.22 -20.65 -75.10
N LYS A 32 3.62 -21.87 -75.50
CA LYS A 32 3.87 -22.98 -74.56
C LYS A 32 4.99 -22.66 -73.58
N ASP A 33 6.08 -22.04 -74.03
CA ASP A 33 7.18 -21.64 -73.15
C ASP A 33 6.72 -20.58 -72.12
N ILE A 34 5.90 -19.62 -72.54
CA ILE A 34 5.33 -18.60 -71.63
C ILE A 34 4.39 -19.24 -70.61
N GLU A 35 3.53 -20.16 -71.04
CA GLU A 35 2.61 -20.90 -70.16
C GLU A 35 3.39 -21.69 -69.11
N TYR A 36 4.41 -22.44 -69.53
CA TYR A 36 5.31 -23.17 -68.62
C TYR A 36 6.03 -22.25 -67.63
N LEU A 37 6.52 -21.09 -68.08
CA LEU A 37 7.14 -20.11 -67.19
C LEU A 37 6.15 -19.56 -66.18
N LYS A 38 4.93 -19.23 -66.62
CA LYS A 38 3.85 -18.73 -65.77
C LYS A 38 3.51 -19.76 -64.68
N GLU A 39 3.26 -21.01 -65.05
CA GLU A 39 2.98 -22.08 -64.09
C GLU A 39 4.12 -22.25 -63.06
N ASN A 40 5.37 -22.23 -63.51
CA ASN A 40 6.52 -22.31 -62.61
C ASN A 40 6.62 -21.11 -61.66
N PHE A 41 6.32 -19.91 -62.15
CA PHE A 41 6.30 -18.70 -61.31
C PHE A 41 5.16 -18.76 -60.28
N ASP A 42 3.96 -19.17 -60.69
CA ASP A 42 2.81 -19.31 -59.80
C ASP A 42 3.12 -20.33 -58.68
N ILE A 43 3.69 -21.49 -59.01
CA ILE A 43 4.13 -22.50 -58.03
C ILE A 43 5.19 -21.94 -57.07
N LYS A 44 6.15 -21.16 -57.58
CA LYS A 44 7.19 -20.56 -56.72
C LYS A 44 6.60 -19.49 -55.80
N LEU A 45 5.67 -18.68 -56.29
CA LEU A 45 4.98 -17.67 -55.49
C LEU A 45 4.15 -18.32 -54.38
N GLU A 46 3.42 -19.39 -54.69
CA GLU A 46 2.65 -20.16 -53.70
C GLU A 46 3.57 -20.71 -52.59
N LYS A 47 4.69 -21.34 -52.95
CA LYS A 47 5.68 -21.84 -51.98
C LYS A 47 6.28 -20.73 -51.11
N VAL A 48 6.53 -19.56 -51.68
CA VAL A 48 7.03 -18.40 -50.92
C VAL A 48 5.95 -17.89 -49.97
N GLN A 49 4.70 -17.79 -50.42
CA GLN A 49 3.57 -17.38 -49.59
C GLN A 49 3.37 -18.33 -48.41
N ASP A 50 3.38 -19.64 -48.65
CA ASP A 50 3.25 -20.65 -47.60
C ASP A 50 4.40 -20.59 -46.59
N SER A 51 5.64 -20.42 -47.07
CA SER A 51 6.82 -20.25 -46.22
C SER A 51 6.70 -19.01 -45.33
N LEU A 52 6.22 -17.88 -45.87
CA LEU A 52 6.00 -16.66 -45.12
C LEU A 52 4.86 -16.80 -44.10
N ASN A 53 3.74 -17.41 -44.48
CA ASN A 53 2.62 -17.67 -43.56
C ASN A 53 3.07 -18.54 -42.38
N ASN A 54 3.80 -19.63 -42.64
CA ASN A 54 4.36 -20.48 -41.59
C ASN A 54 5.29 -19.71 -40.65
N LYS A 55 6.17 -18.84 -41.18
CA LYS A 55 7.05 -18.00 -40.35
C LYS A 55 6.26 -17.02 -39.49
N ILE A 56 5.23 -16.39 -40.06
CA ILE A 56 4.36 -15.46 -39.33
C ILE A 56 3.64 -16.18 -38.20
N ASP A 57 3.10 -17.37 -38.46
CA ASP A 57 2.37 -18.14 -37.44
C ASP A 57 3.29 -18.63 -36.33
N ASN A 58 4.51 -19.05 -36.65
CA ASN A 58 5.51 -19.40 -35.64
C ASN A 58 5.84 -18.21 -34.73
N VAL A 59 6.12 -17.03 -35.31
CA VAL A 59 6.40 -15.81 -34.52
C VAL A 59 5.19 -15.41 -33.67
N ARG A 60 3.96 -15.52 -34.20
CA ARG A 60 2.74 -15.25 -33.43
C ARG A 60 2.60 -16.17 -32.23
N ASN A 61 2.88 -17.46 -32.41
CA ASN A 61 2.79 -18.45 -31.34
C ASN A 61 3.87 -18.23 -30.26
N GLU A 62 5.10 -17.92 -30.67
CA GLU A 62 6.19 -17.56 -29.75
C GLU A 62 5.83 -16.31 -28.93
N LEU A 63 5.39 -15.23 -29.59
CA LEU A 63 4.97 -14.00 -28.91
C LEU A 63 3.80 -14.23 -27.95
N LYS A 64 2.83 -15.07 -28.34
CA LYS A 64 1.71 -15.43 -27.46
C LYS A 64 2.19 -16.14 -26.20
N ALA A 65 3.10 -17.12 -26.34
CA ALA A 65 3.67 -17.83 -25.21
C ALA A 65 4.49 -16.91 -24.29
N ASP A 66 5.26 -15.98 -24.86
CA ASP A 66 6.01 -14.99 -24.08
C ASP A 66 5.08 -14.04 -23.31
N ILE A 67 3.99 -13.58 -23.93
CA ILE A 67 2.97 -12.76 -23.27
C ILE A 67 2.33 -13.51 -22.11
N GLU A 68 1.88 -14.75 -22.32
CA GLU A 68 1.28 -15.58 -21.27
C GLU A 68 2.23 -15.80 -20.09
N LYS A 69 3.53 -16.01 -20.37
CA LYS A 69 4.58 -16.15 -19.36
C LYS A 69 4.78 -14.85 -18.57
N VAL A 70 4.82 -13.70 -19.23
CA VAL A 70 4.94 -12.39 -18.58
C VAL A 70 3.72 -12.11 -17.71
N GLU A 71 2.51 -12.35 -18.20
CA GLU A 71 1.27 -12.18 -17.44
C GLU A 71 1.24 -13.05 -16.18
N SER A 72 1.62 -14.33 -16.31
CA SER A 72 1.71 -15.25 -15.17
C SER A 72 2.73 -14.78 -14.13
N ASN A 73 3.90 -14.31 -14.56
CA ASN A 73 4.94 -13.82 -13.66
C ASN A 73 4.49 -12.55 -12.92
N LEU A 74 3.88 -11.60 -13.65
CA LEU A 74 3.36 -10.37 -13.05
C LEU A 74 2.27 -10.67 -12.02
N LYS A 75 1.35 -11.59 -12.34
CA LYS A 75 0.32 -12.03 -11.40
C LYS A 75 0.93 -12.60 -10.12
N PHE A 76 1.94 -13.47 -10.25
CA PHE A 76 2.63 -14.06 -9.10
C PHE A 76 3.32 -13.01 -8.22
N GLU A 77 4.05 -12.06 -8.83
CA GLU A 77 4.70 -10.98 -8.07
C GLU A 77 3.69 -10.07 -7.37
N ILE A 78 2.54 -9.77 -8.00
CA ILE A 78 1.45 -9.02 -7.37
C ILE A 78 0.90 -9.78 -6.15
N GLU A 79 0.63 -11.08 -6.27
CA GLU A 79 0.14 -11.91 -5.17
C GLU A 79 1.14 -11.96 -4.00
N LYS A 80 2.44 -12.03 -4.31
CA LYS A 80 3.51 -12.01 -3.30
C LYS A 80 3.58 -10.67 -2.57
N VAL A 81 3.48 -9.55 -3.30
CA VAL A 81 3.45 -8.21 -2.69
C VAL A 81 2.21 -8.03 -1.82
N ASP A 82 1.02 -8.44 -2.27
CA ASP A 82 -0.23 -8.37 -1.49
C ASP A 82 -0.13 -9.19 -0.19
N ALA A 83 0.41 -10.41 -0.28
CA ALA A 83 0.64 -11.25 0.90
C ALA A 83 1.64 -10.62 1.89
N GLY A 84 2.71 -10.01 1.39
CA GLY A 84 3.69 -9.29 2.20
C GLY A 84 3.06 -8.09 2.93
N LEU A 85 2.33 -7.24 2.21
CA LEU A 85 1.66 -6.07 2.80
C LEU A 85 0.62 -6.47 3.85
N LYS A 86 -0.14 -7.55 3.62
CA LYS A 86 -1.08 -8.08 4.63
C LYS A 86 -0.37 -8.54 5.90
N ALA A 87 0.80 -9.16 5.77
CA ALA A 87 1.60 -9.58 6.93
C ALA A 87 2.13 -8.38 7.71
N ASP A 88 2.66 -7.36 7.02
CA ASP A 88 3.17 -6.13 7.63
C ASP A 88 2.07 -5.36 8.37
N ILE A 89 0.89 -5.22 7.77
CA ILE A 89 -0.28 -4.60 8.41
C ILE A 89 -0.64 -5.32 9.71
N LYS A 90 -0.72 -6.66 9.67
CA LYS A 90 -1.03 -7.47 10.85
C LYS A 90 0.04 -7.31 11.95
N GLU A 91 1.31 -7.21 11.58
CA GLU A 91 2.38 -6.95 12.56
C GLU A 91 2.22 -5.58 13.22
N LEU A 92 1.89 -4.55 12.44
CA LEU A 92 1.62 -3.20 12.96
C LEU A 92 0.41 -3.18 13.89
N ASP A 93 -0.69 -3.84 13.52
CA ASP A 93 -1.88 -3.96 14.39
C ASP A 93 -1.51 -4.58 15.75
N ASN A 94 -0.74 -5.67 15.74
CA ASN A 94 -0.26 -6.30 16.98
C ASN A 94 0.63 -5.37 17.82
N LYS A 95 1.47 -4.53 17.18
CA LYS A 95 2.30 -3.54 17.89
C LYS A 95 1.44 -2.45 18.51
N ILE A 96 0.43 -1.97 17.80
CA ILE A 96 -0.54 -0.98 18.30
C ILE A 96 -1.29 -1.54 19.50
N GLU A 97 -1.84 -2.76 19.42
CA GLU A 97 -2.55 -3.39 20.53
C GLU A 97 -1.68 -3.51 21.80
N LYS A 98 -0.40 -3.87 21.65
CA LYS A 98 0.55 -3.93 22.78
C LYS A 98 0.80 -2.56 23.41
N ILE A 99 0.97 -1.52 22.59
CA ILE A 99 1.15 -0.14 23.07
C ILE A 99 -0.11 0.33 23.81
N GLU A 100 -1.29 0.09 23.24
CA GLU A 100 -2.57 0.46 23.87
C GLU A 100 -2.76 -0.24 25.22
N ALA A 101 -2.46 -1.54 25.29
CA ALA A 101 -2.50 -2.30 26.54
C ALA A 101 -1.52 -1.74 27.59
N GLY A 102 -0.29 -1.39 27.16
CA GLY A 102 0.71 -0.75 28.01
C GLY A 102 0.22 0.60 28.56
N LEU A 103 -0.25 1.49 27.69
CA LEU A 103 -0.77 2.80 28.08
C LEU A 103 -1.98 2.69 29.02
N LYS A 104 -2.87 1.72 28.79
CA LYS A 104 -4.01 1.48 29.69
C LYS A 104 -3.54 1.06 31.09
N SER A 105 -2.51 0.23 31.18
CA SER A 105 -1.89 -0.16 32.45
C SER A 105 -1.25 1.03 33.16
N ASP A 106 -0.47 1.84 32.43
CA ASP A 106 0.19 3.03 32.98
C ASP A 106 -0.82 4.05 33.52
N ILE A 107 -1.89 4.32 32.76
CA ILE A 107 -2.98 5.21 33.19
C ILE A 107 -3.66 4.65 34.45
N ALA A 108 -3.90 3.35 34.54
CA ALA A 108 -4.48 2.73 35.72
C ALA A 108 -3.57 2.88 36.95
N SER A 109 -2.26 2.70 36.78
CA SER A 109 -1.27 2.89 37.85
C SER A 109 -1.27 4.34 38.35
N VAL A 110 -1.17 5.31 37.44
CA VAL A 110 -1.19 6.74 37.79
C VAL A 110 -2.51 7.12 38.47
N SER A 111 -3.64 6.61 37.99
CA SER A 111 -4.95 6.84 38.61
C SER A 111 -4.99 6.34 40.06
N ASN A 112 -4.42 5.17 40.32
CA ASN A 112 -4.30 4.63 41.68
C ASN A 112 -3.37 5.49 42.56
N GLU A 113 -2.21 5.90 42.06
CA GLU A 113 -1.29 6.78 42.79
C GLU A 113 -1.96 8.12 43.15
N VAL A 114 -2.67 8.74 42.20
CA VAL A 114 -3.44 9.98 42.45
C VAL A 114 -4.51 9.77 43.51
N ALA A 115 -5.20 8.63 43.51
CA ALA A 115 -6.20 8.30 44.52
C ALA A 115 -5.59 8.18 45.92
N LEU A 116 -4.42 7.54 46.04
CA LEU A 116 -3.67 7.44 47.30
C LEU A 116 -3.24 8.83 47.80
N VAL A 117 -2.64 9.65 46.93
CA VAL A 117 -2.23 11.02 47.28
C VAL A 117 -3.43 11.87 47.74
N ARG A 118 -4.60 11.73 47.08
CA ARG A 118 -5.83 12.41 47.53
C ARG A 118 -6.25 12.00 48.93
N LYS A 119 -6.20 10.70 49.24
CA LYS A 119 -6.51 10.17 50.57
C LYS A 119 -5.54 10.72 51.62
N ASP A 120 -4.24 10.73 51.33
CA ASP A 120 -3.23 11.26 52.24
C ASP A 120 -3.43 12.76 52.50
N MET A 121 -3.78 13.54 51.48
CA MET A 121 -4.14 14.95 51.64
C MET A 121 -5.38 15.16 52.50
N GLU A 122 -6.42 14.32 52.36
CA GLU A 122 -7.60 14.38 53.22
C GLU A 122 -7.26 14.08 54.68
N ILE A 123 -6.43 13.06 54.94
CA ILE A 123 -5.94 12.72 56.28
C ILE A 123 -5.16 13.90 56.87
N ASN A 124 -4.21 14.45 56.12
CA ASN A 124 -3.40 15.60 56.56
C ASN A 124 -4.28 16.82 56.88
N LYS A 125 -5.32 17.07 56.07
CA LYS A 125 -6.29 18.14 56.32
C LYS A 125 -7.05 17.93 57.63
N MET A 126 -7.51 16.71 57.91
CA MET A 126 -8.19 16.38 59.16
C MET A 126 -7.27 16.55 60.38
N GLU A 127 -6.03 16.08 60.29
CA GLU A 127 -5.03 16.22 61.35
C GLU A 127 -4.71 17.69 61.63
N LEU A 128 -4.48 18.48 60.58
CA LEU A 128 -4.24 19.93 60.73
C LEU A 128 -5.43 20.64 61.39
N ASN A 129 -6.66 20.30 60.99
CA ASN A 129 -7.88 20.85 61.61
C ASN A 129 -7.98 20.46 63.09
N SER A 130 -7.67 19.21 63.44
CA SER A 130 -7.64 18.73 64.83
C SER A 130 -6.62 19.52 65.67
N GLN A 131 -5.41 19.71 65.15
CA GLN A 131 -4.36 20.50 65.80
C GLN A 131 -4.79 21.96 66.00
N LEU A 132 -5.42 22.57 64.99
CA LEU A 132 -5.94 23.94 65.07
C LEU A 132 -6.99 24.07 66.18
N ILE A 133 -7.96 23.15 66.26
CA ILE A 133 -8.99 23.13 67.31
C ILE A 133 -8.35 23.02 68.70
N LYS A 134 -7.34 22.17 68.85
CA LYS A 134 -6.60 22.00 70.11
C LYS A 134 -5.85 23.28 70.53
N ILE A 135 -5.22 23.97 69.58
CA ILE A 135 -4.56 25.26 69.84
C ILE A 135 -5.58 26.33 70.25
N THR A 136 -6.67 26.46 69.49
CA THR A 136 -7.74 27.43 69.76
C THR A 136 -8.35 27.23 71.14
N SER A 137 -8.67 25.99 71.53
CA SER A 137 -9.20 25.69 72.87
C SER A 137 -8.20 25.95 74.00
N LYS A 138 -6.91 25.66 73.79
CA LYS A 138 -5.85 26.01 74.76
C LYS A 138 -5.70 27.53 74.91
N LEU A 139 -5.80 28.28 73.82
CA LEU A 139 -5.74 29.74 73.84
C LEU A 139 -6.97 30.34 74.54
N GLU A 140 -8.17 29.85 74.22
CA GLU A 140 -9.41 30.31 74.82
C GLU A 140 -9.45 30.07 76.34
N SER A 141 -9.03 28.88 76.79
CA SER A 141 -8.92 28.57 78.23
C SER A 141 -7.88 29.44 78.94
N SER A 142 -6.73 29.69 78.31
CA SER A 142 -5.73 30.63 78.83
C SER A 142 -6.30 32.04 78.97
N PHE A 143 -6.96 32.57 77.95
CA PHE A 143 -7.59 33.89 78.03
C PHE A 143 -8.67 33.96 79.09
N LYS A 144 -9.54 32.95 79.21
CA LYS A 144 -10.54 32.88 80.29
C LYS A 144 -9.90 32.99 81.67
N LEU A 145 -8.79 32.27 81.89
CA LEU A 145 -8.03 32.36 83.14
C LEU A 145 -7.45 33.76 83.36
N HIS A 146 -6.84 34.37 82.33
CA HIS A 146 -6.29 35.72 82.43
C HIS A 146 -7.36 36.77 82.71
N TYR A 147 -8.50 36.74 82.00
CA TYR A 147 -9.64 37.63 82.28
C TYR A 147 -10.14 37.47 83.72
N TRP A 148 -10.25 36.24 84.20
CA TRP A 148 -10.64 35.97 85.58
C TRP A 148 -9.62 36.56 86.58
N MET A 149 -8.32 36.33 86.38
CA MET A 149 -7.25 36.90 87.21
C MET A 149 -7.28 38.44 87.21
N PHE A 150 -7.32 39.07 86.04
CA PHE A 150 -7.40 40.53 85.92
C PHE A 150 -8.64 41.10 86.61
N GLY A 151 -9.79 40.42 86.54
CA GLY A 151 -10.99 40.80 87.28
C GLY A 151 -10.76 40.88 88.78
N THR A 152 -10.12 39.88 89.37
CA THR A 152 -9.79 39.89 90.82
C THR A 152 -8.82 41.01 91.17
N VAL A 153 -7.78 41.22 90.35
CA VAL A 153 -6.78 42.29 90.54
C VAL A 153 -7.46 43.67 90.50
N ILE A 154 -8.29 43.93 89.48
CA ILE A 154 -9.03 45.20 89.36
C ILE A 154 -9.94 45.42 90.58
N THR A 155 -10.65 44.39 91.03
CA THR A 155 -11.59 44.50 92.16
C THR A 155 -10.85 44.81 93.48
N LEU A 156 -9.69 44.20 93.70
CA LEU A 156 -8.81 44.52 94.84
C LEU A 156 -8.33 45.96 94.78
N PHE A 157 -7.85 46.44 93.62
CA PHE A 157 -7.41 47.82 93.47
C PHE A 157 -8.55 48.81 93.74
N VAL A 158 -9.73 48.60 93.17
CA VAL A 158 -10.90 49.47 93.40
C VAL A 158 -11.31 49.50 94.88
N GLY A 159 -11.32 48.34 95.56
CA GLY A 159 -11.64 48.25 96.98
C GLY A 159 -10.66 49.01 97.88
N ILE A 160 -9.35 48.91 97.59
CA ILE A 160 -8.31 49.68 98.31
C ILE A 160 -8.51 51.19 98.09
N PHE A 161 -8.74 51.63 96.84
CA PHE A 161 -8.98 53.04 96.53
C PHE A 161 -10.22 53.61 97.24
N LEU A 162 -11.34 52.89 97.23
CA LEU A 162 -12.56 53.30 97.95
C LEU A 162 -12.30 53.44 99.46
N THR A 163 -11.61 52.46 100.06
CA THR A 163 -11.26 52.49 101.49
C THR A 163 -10.39 53.71 101.85
N LEU A 164 -9.50 54.13 100.95
CA LEU A 164 -8.65 55.31 101.14
C LEU A 164 -9.39 56.65 100.99
N ILE A 165 -10.44 56.73 100.16
CA ILE A 165 -11.21 57.96 99.94
C ILE A 165 -12.20 58.23 101.09
N PHE A 166 -12.78 57.19 101.68
CA PHE A 166 -13.83 57.31 102.70
C PHE A 166 -13.32 57.22 104.16
N LYS A 167 -12.01 57.31 104.38
CA LYS A 167 -11.35 57.32 105.69
C LYS A 167 -10.79 58.70 106.01
#